data_AF-A0A955FX27-F1
#
_entry.id   AF-A0A955FX27-F1
#
_cell.length_a   1.000
_cell.length_b   1.000
_cell.length_c   1.000
_cell.angle_alpha   90.00
_cell.angle_beta   90.00
_cell.angle_gamma   90.00
#
_symmetry.space_group_name_H-M   'P 1'
#
loop_
_entity.id
_entity.type
_entity.pdbx_description
1 polymer ?
#
loop_
_entity_poly.entity_id
_entity_poly.type
_entity_poly.pdbx_seq_one_letter_code
_entity_poly.pdbx_strand_id
1 'polypeptide(L)'
;MKKSQQSVWQRIPPLSYWYFLGAFLFFTGVAIFALRANNLQAIRLRDQVLAVDEQNGDVEAALKELREYVYAHMNTDLSSGTGVQQPVQLKYRYERLVAAEKARVEQVNSNIYTAAQAHCEALYPASTSGGPRVPCIEQYVAENGAKEQPIPDALYKFDFEPPRWSPDLAGWSLVLAGIFFVLFVFRFITQRWARFTIRQD
;
A
#
# COMPACT_ATOMS: atom_id res chain seq x y z
N MET A 1 39.77 51.66 27.48
CA MET A 1 40.10 50.76 26.35
C MET A 1 38.84 50.04 25.88
N LYS A 2 38.12 50.54 24.86
CA LYS A 2 37.01 49.82 24.20
C LYS A 2 37.56 49.17 22.94
N LYS A 3 37.80 47.85 22.98
CA LYS A 3 38.32 47.10 21.83
C LYS A 3 37.24 46.99 20.74
N SER A 4 37.58 47.53 19.57
CA SER A 4 36.93 47.30 18.28
C SER A 4 36.79 45.80 18.01
N GLN A 5 35.56 45.28 18.11
CA GLN A 5 35.19 43.95 17.59
C GLN A 5 34.18 44.03 16.43
N GLN A 6 33.93 45.23 15.90
CA GLN A 6 32.90 45.44 14.88
C GLN A 6 33.35 45.15 13.44
N SER A 7 34.64 44.87 13.17
CA SER A 7 35.17 44.90 11.80
C SER A 7 35.06 43.60 11.00
N VAL A 8 34.70 42.46 11.62
CA VAL A 8 34.62 41.17 10.91
C VAL A 8 33.23 40.96 10.28
N TRP A 9 32.16 41.40 10.96
CA TRP A 9 30.78 41.26 10.49
C TRP A 9 30.40 42.19 9.34
N GLN A 10 31.16 43.26 9.08
CA GLN A 10 30.89 44.21 8.02
C GLN A 10 31.41 43.80 6.63
N ARG A 11 32.15 42.68 6.52
CA ARG A 11 32.80 42.26 5.26
C ARG A 11 32.02 41.24 4.45
N ILE A 12 30.91 40.71 4.96
CA ILE A 12 30.06 39.79 4.20
C ILE A 12 28.99 40.63 3.51
N PRO A 13 29.02 40.80 2.17
CA PRO A 13 27.93 41.47 1.48
C PRO A 13 26.63 40.72 1.80
N PRO A 14 25.54 41.41 2.14
CA PRO A 14 24.31 40.75 2.54
C PRO A 14 23.80 39.92 1.37
N LEU A 15 23.80 38.58 1.51
CA LEU A 15 23.15 37.71 0.55
C LEU A 15 21.69 38.17 0.35
N SER A 16 21.36 38.45 -0.91
CA SER A 16 20.00 38.82 -1.32
C SER A 16 19.03 37.70 -1.02
N TYR A 17 17.87 38.03 -0.45
CA TYR A 17 16.83 37.02 -0.16
C TYR A 17 16.33 36.30 -1.41
N TRP A 18 16.50 36.90 -2.60
CA TRP A 18 16.16 36.31 -3.89
C TRP A 18 16.92 35.00 -4.16
N TYR A 19 18.14 34.83 -3.65
CA TYR A 19 18.87 33.56 -3.79
C TYR A 19 18.19 32.44 -3.01
N PHE A 20 17.71 32.71 -1.79
CA PHE A 20 16.97 31.73 -1.00
C PHE A 20 15.62 31.39 -1.65
N LEU A 21 14.95 32.38 -2.24
CA LEU A 21 13.72 32.13 -3.00
C LEU A 21 13.98 31.26 -4.24
N GLY A 22 15.03 31.57 -5.01
CA GLY A 22 15.41 30.78 -6.18
C GLY A 22 15.73 29.32 -5.80
N ALA A 23 16.50 29.11 -4.74
CA ALA A 23 16.78 27.77 -4.22
C ALA A 23 15.52 27.04 -3.74
N PHE A 24 14.64 27.72 -3.00
CA PHE A 24 13.35 27.16 -2.58
C PHE A 24 12.52 26.66 -3.78
N LEU A 25 12.36 27.50 -4.81
CA LEU A 25 11.59 27.14 -6.00
C LEU A 25 12.23 25.96 -6.74
N PHE A 26 13.56 25.95 -6.87
CA PHE A 26 14.29 24.85 -7.48
C PHE A 26 14.07 23.53 -6.73
N PHE A 27 14.32 23.48 -5.42
CA PHE A 27 14.15 22.25 -4.63
C PHE A 27 12.69 21.80 -4.54
N THR A 28 11.74 22.75 -4.53
CA THR A 28 10.31 22.41 -4.61
C THR A 28 9.98 21.72 -5.93
N GLY A 29 10.51 22.22 -7.06
CA GLY A 29 10.32 21.59 -8.37
C GLY A 29 10.89 20.16 -8.41
N VAL A 30 12.09 19.97 -7.89
CA VAL A 30 12.72 18.63 -7.79
C VAL A 30 11.90 17.70 -6.89
N ALA A 31 11.44 18.19 -5.73
CA ALA A 31 10.62 17.41 -4.82
C ALA A 31 9.32 16.94 -5.50
N ILE A 32 8.59 17.83 -6.18
CA ILE A 32 7.35 17.47 -6.89
C ILE A 32 7.62 16.39 -7.95
N PHE A 33 8.68 16.56 -8.75
CA PHE A 33 9.04 15.58 -9.77
C PHE A 33 9.38 14.22 -9.16
N ALA A 34 10.22 14.18 -8.12
CA ALA A 34 10.63 12.96 -7.45
C ALA A 34 9.46 12.27 -6.74
N LEU A 35 8.58 13.01 -6.06
CA LEU A 35 7.36 12.49 -5.46
C LEU A 35 6.45 11.82 -6.50
N ARG A 36 6.30 12.45 -7.67
CA ARG A 36 5.53 11.88 -8.79
C ARG A 36 6.18 10.62 -9.34
N ALA A 37 7.50 10.61 -9.48
CA ALA A 37 8.25 9.44 -9.93
C ALA A 37 8.08 8.26 -8.97
N ASN A 38 8.16 8.51 -7.65
CA ASN A 38 7.89 7.51 -6.61
C ASN A 38 6.48 6.90 -6.77
N ASN A 39 5.46 7.75 -6.91
CA ASN A 39 4.08 7.31 -7.05
C ASN A 39 3.87 6.43 -8.30
N LEU A 40 4.40 6.87 -9.46
CA LEU A 40 4.28 6.14 -10.71
C LEU A 40 4.98 4.78 -10.67
N GLN A 41 6.13 4.69 -9.99
CA GLN A 41 6.83 3.42 -9.85
C GLN A 41 6.07 2.46 -8.94
N ALA A 42 5.47 2.93 -7.84
CA ALA A 42 4.61 2.10 -6.99
C ALA A 42 3.39 1.57 -7.76
N ILE A 43 2.77 2.40 -8.60
CA ILE A 43 1.68 2.00 -9.50
C ILE A 43 2.14 0.90 -10.47
N ARG A 44 3.31 1.05 -11.11
CA ARG A 44 3.85 0.03 -12.02
C ARG A 44 4.10 -1.31 -11.33
N LEU A 45 4.69 -1.28 -10.13
CA LEU A 45 4.95 -2.50 -9.35
C LEU A 45 3.65 -3.19 -8.93
N ARG A 46 2.61 -2.42 -8.59
CA ARG A 46 1.27 -2.98 -8.36
C ARG A 46 0.70 -3.63 -9.62
N ASP A 47 0.78 -2.95 -10.77
CA ASP A 47 0.28 -3.50 -12.03
C ASP A 47 1.02 -4.79 -12.43
N GLN A 48 2.32 -4.87 -12.12
CA GLN A 48 3.11 -6.09 -12.26
C GLN A 48 2.60 -7.21 -11.33
N VAL A 49 2.30 -6.93 -10.06
CA VAL A 49 1.69 -7.91 -9.14
C VAL A 49 0.39 -8.47 -9.72
N LEU A 50 -0.48 -7.61 -10.25
CA LEU A 50 -1.76 -8.02 -10.83
C LEU A 50 -1.56 -8.87 -12.10
N ALA A 51 -0.61 -8.49 -12.96
CA ALA A 51 -0.28 -9.26 -14.15
C ALA A 51 0.30 -10.64 -13.82
N VAL A 52 1.14 -10.72 -12.78
CA VAL A 52 1.71 -11.99 -12.31
C VAL A 52 0.63 -12.88 -11.67
N ASP A 53 -0.33 -12.30 -10.94
CA ASP A 53 -1.48 -13.03 -10.39
C ASP A 53 -2.35 -13.66 -11.48
N GLU A 54 -2.62 -12.90 -12.54
CA GLU A 54 -3.35 -13.38 -13.71
C GLU A 54 -2.65 -14.55 -14.39
N GLN A 55 -1.33 -14.48 -14.52
CA GLN A 55 -0.52 -15.53 -15.14
C GLN A 55 -0.22 -16.71 -14.20
N ASN A 56 -0.69 -16.65 -12.94
CA ASN A 56 -0.35 -17.62 -11.89
C ASN A 56 1.18 -17.81 -11.74
N GLY A 57 1.93 -16.70 -11.84
CA GLY A 57 3.38 -16.67 -11.66
C GLY A 57 3.81 -16.53 -10.19
N ASP A 58 5.04 -16.05 -9.97
CA ASP A 58 5.58 -15.83 -8.61
C ASP A 58 5.06 -14.53 -8.00
N VAL A 59 3.82 -14.59 -7.49
CA VAL A 59 3.15 -13.45 -6.86
C VAL A 59 3.86 -13.00 -5.58
N GLU A 60 4.48 -13.92 -4.83
CA GLU A 60 5.15 -13.59 -3.57
C GLU A 60 6.41 -12.75 -3.81
N ALA A 61 7.18 -13.04 -4.88
CA ALA A 61 8.29 -12.20 -5.30
C ALA A 61 7.83 -10.80 -5.72
N ALA A 62 6.77 -10.71 -6.54
CA ALA A 62 6.23 -9.42 -6.98
C ALA A 62 5.68 -8.58 -5.81
N LEU A 63 4.95 -9.21 -4.87
CA LEU A 63 4.45 -8.54 -3.66
C LEU A 63 5.59 -8.08 -2.75
N LYS A 64 6.67 -8.87 -2.65
CA LYS A 64 7.86 -8.47 -1.89
C LYS A 64 8.51 -7.23 -2.50
N GLU A 65 8.71 -7.20 -3.83
CA GLU A 65 9.29 -6.05 -4.53
C GLU A 65 8.44 -4.78 -4.34
N LEU A 66 7.12 -4.89 -4.51
CA LEU A 66 6.20 -3.78 -4.25
C LEU A 66 6.30 -3.27 -2.82
N ARG A 67 6.29 -4.18 -1.84
CA ARG A 67 6.38 -3.85 -0.41
C ARG A 67 7.69 -3.15 -0.06
N GLU A 68 8.81 -3.68 -0.51
CA GLU A 68 10.14 -3.08 -0.29
C GLU A 68 10.18 -1.67 -0.86
N TYR A 69 9.61 -1.46 -2.05
CA TYR A 69 9.54 -0.15 -2.67
C TYR A 69 8.68 0.84 -1.89
N VAL A 70 7.45 0.45 -1.53
CA VAL A 70 6.48 1.29 -0.80
C VAL A 70 7.02 1.69 0.57
N TYR A 71 7.67 0.78 1.30
CA TYR A 71 8.24 1.10 2.61
C TYR A 71 9.51 1.97 2.55
N ALA A 72 10.18 2.02 1.40
CA ALA A 72 11.37 2.83 1.21
C ALA A 72 11.08 4.25 0.70
N HIS A 73 9.92 4.52 0.11
CA HIS A 73 9.62 5.77 -0.61
C HIS A 73 8.30 6.41 -0.18
N MET A 74 8.32 7.71 0.11
CA MET A 74 7.09 8.47 0.38
C MET A 74 6.28 8.71 -0.91
N ASN A 75 5.00 9.09 -0.73
CA ASN A 75 4.06 9.35 -1.83
C ASN A 75 3.80 8.14 -2.73
N THR A 76 3.97 6.94 -2.18
CA THR A 76 3.66 5.67 -2.84
C THR A 76 2.31 5.09 -2.38
N ASP A 77 1.49 5.90 -1.72
CA ASP A 77 0.13 5.52 -1.32
C ASP A 77 -0.71 5.22 -2.56
N LEU A 78 -1.22 3.99 -2.62
CA LEU A 78 -2.05 3.50 -3.72
C LEU A 78 -3.54 3.84 -3.53
N SER A 79 -3.91 4.45 -2.40
CA SER A 79 -5.28 4.83 -2.02
C SER A 79 -5.70 6.20 -2.54
N SER A 80 -4.75 7.04 -2.94
CA SER A 80 -4.99 8.45 -3.21
C SER A 80 -5.36 8.74 -4.67
N GLY A 81 -6.51 9.39 -4.88
CA GLY A 81 -6.80 10.25 -6.04
C GLY A 81 -7.01 9.61 -7.42
N THR A 82 -6.83 8.29 -7.59
CA THR A 82 -6.92 7.63 -8.91
C THR A 82 -8.05 6.61 -9.04
N GLY A 83 -8.96 6.53 -8.06
CA GLY A 83 -10.03 5.53 -8.02
C GLY A 83 -9.55 4.11 -7.69
N VAL A 84 -8.23 3.92 -7.54
CA VAL A 84 -7.63 2.70 -6.99
C VAL A 84 -7.56 2.86 -5.48
N GLN A 85 -8.08 1.88 -4.75
CA GLN A 85 -8.07 1.82 -3.29
C GLN A 85 -7.25 0.62 -2.86
N GLN A 86 -6.39 0.81 -1.85
CA GLN A 86 -5.92 -0.32 -1.07
C GLN A 86 -7.12 -1.01 -0.39
N PRO A 87 -7.07 -2.34 -0.16
CA PRO A 87 -5.96 -3.27 -0.41
C PRO A 87 -5.73 -3.63 -1.88
N VAL A 88 -4.50 -4.02 -2.22
CA VAL A 88 -4.21 -4.73 -3.47
C VAL A 88 -4.89 -6.09 -3.39
N GLN A 89 -5.89 -6.32 -4.25
CA GLN A 89 -6.67 -7.55 -4.27
C GLN A 89 -6.22 -8.45 -5.43
N LEU A 90 -5.79 -9.66 -5.09
CA LEU A 90 -5.39 -10.69 -6.04
C LEU A 90 -6.63 -11.48 -6.50
N LYS A 91 -7.31 -10.95 -7.52
CA LYS A 91 -8.55 -11.52 -8.04
C LYS A 91 -8.39 -12.98 -8.45
N TYR A 92 -7.37 -13.29 -9.23
CA TYR A 92 -7.21 -14.64 -9.79
C TYR A 92 -6.75 -15.63 -8.72
N ARG A 93 -5.94 -15.21 -7.75
CA ARG A 93 -5.62 -16.02 -6.57
C ARG A 93 -6.88 -16.35 -5.77
N TYR A 94 -7.75 -15.37 -5.53
CA TYR A 94 -9.01 -15.61 -4.84
C TYR A 94 -9.88 -16.64 -5.58
N GLU A 95 -10.05 -16.48 -6.90
CA GLU A 95 -10.82 -17.43 -7.71
C GLU A 95 -10.24 -18.85 -7.65
N ARG A 96 -8.90 -19.00 -7.68
CA ARG A 96 -8.22 -20.29 -7.52
C ARG A 96 -8.44 -20.90 -6.13
N LEU A 97 -8.39 -20.09 -5.08
CA LEU A 97 -8.64 -20.54 -3.70
C LEU A 97 -10.09 -21.01 -3.51
N VAL A 98 -11.06 -20.28 -4.07
CA VAL A 98 -12.47 -20.68 -4.07
C VAL A 98 -12.67 -21.99 -4.84
N ALA A 99 -12.07 -22.12 -6.02
CA ALA A 99 -12.17 -23.35 -6.81
C ALA A 99 -11.55 -24.55 -6.07
N ALA A 100 -10.40 -24.37 -5.42
CA ALA A 100 -9.77 -25.41 -4.61
C ALA A 100 -10.61 -25.82 -3.40
N GLU A 101 -11.24 -24.85 -2.72
CA GLU A 101 -12.14 -25.13 -1.59
C GLU A 101 -13.40 -25.88 -2.04
N LYS A 102 -13.99 -25.51 -3.18
CA LYS A 102 -15.11 -26.24 -3.77
C LYS A 102 -14.74 -27.68 -4.11
N ALA A 103 -13.61 -27.88 -4.78
CA ALA A 103 -13.11 -29.22 -5.10
C ALA A 103 -12.85 -30.06 -3.83
N ARG A 104 -12.33 -29.45 -2.75
CA ARG A 104 -12.15 -30.11 -1.45
C ARG A 104 -13.49 -30.56 -0.88
N VAL A 105 -14.50 -29.68 -0.87
CA VAL A 105 -15.84 -29.97 -0.34
C VAL A 105 -16.52 -31.07 -1.16
N GLU A 106 -16.48 -31.00 -2.49
CA GLU A 106 -17.02 -32.05 -3.38
C GLU A 106 -16.35 -33.41 -3.16
N GLN A 107 -15.01 -33.42 -3.02
CA GLN A 107 -14.26 -34.64 -2.76
C GLN A 107 -14.60 -35.25 -1.39
N VAL A 108 -14.79 -34.44 -0.35
CA VAL A 108 -15.23 -34.93 0.96
C VAL A 108 -16.67 -35.44 0.89
N ASN A 109 -17.57 -34.68 0.27
CA ASN A 109 -18.99 -35.02 0.21
C ASN A 109 -19.28 -36.26 -0.65
N SER A 110 -18.51 -36.53 -1.70
CA SER A 110 -18.62 -37.78 -2.47
C SER A 110 -18.26 -39.03 -1.64
N ASN A 111 -17.23 -38.93 -0.80
CA ASN A 111 -16.89 -39.99 0.16
C ASN A 111 -17.98 -40.16 1.23
N ILE A 112 -18.54 -39.05 1.74
CA ILE A 112 -19.65 -39.07 2.70
C ILE A 112 -20.89 -39.70 2.07
N TYR A 113 -21.19 -39.41 0.81
CA TYR A 113 -22.33 -40.00 0.11
C TYR A 113 -22.20 -41.52 -0.01
N THR A 114 -20.99 -42.02 -0.30
CA THR A 114 -20.71 -43.47 -0.35
C THR A 114 -20.87 -44.11 1.04
N ALA A 115 -20.39 -43.46 2.09
CA ALA A 115 -20.58 -43.91 3.47
C ALA A 115 -22.06 -43.89 3.89
N ALA A 116 -22.80 -42.85 3.48
CA ALA A 116 -24.23 -42.70 3.74
C ALA A 116 -25.03 -43.82 3.06
N GLN A 117 -24.70 -44.18 1.81
CA GLN A 117 -25.32 -45.31 1.13
C GLN A 117 -25.12 -46.61 1.91
N ALA A 118 -23.88 -46.96 2.27
CA ALA A 118 -23.60 -48.18 3.02
C ALA A 118 -24.32 -48.20 4.39
N HIS A 119 -24.34 -47.07 5.10
CA HIS A 119 -25.02 -46.94 6.39
C HIS A 119 -26.54 -47.10 6.29
N CYS A 120 -27.17 -46.38 5.35
CA CYS A 120 -28.62 -46.39 5.16
C CYS A 120 -29.13 -47.70 4.51
N GLU A 121 -28.31 -48.37 3.70
CA GLU A 121 -28.60 -49.73 3.20
C GLU A 121 -28.60 -50.76 4.33
N ALA A 122 -27.66 -50.66 5.27
CA ALA A 122 -27.61 -51.51 6.45
C ALA A 122 -28.79 -51.28 7.41
N LEU A 123 -29.25 -50.02 7.55
CA LEU A 123 -30.42 -49.67 8.37
C LEU A 123 -31.75 -50.11 7.75
N TYR A 124 -31.87 -50.04 6.42
CA TYR A 124 -33.10 -50.37 5.69
C TYR A 124 -32.86 -51.43 4.62
N PRO A 125 -32.51 -52.68 4.98
CA PRO A 125 -32.11 -53.71 4.02
C PRO A 125 -33.25 -54.18 3.11
N ALA A 126 -34.49 -54.18 3.60
CA ALA A 126 -35.68 -54.58 2.84
C ALA A 126 -36.25 -53.48 1.92
N SER A 127 -35.68 -52.27 1.94
CA SER A 127 -36.13 -51.17 1.08
C SER A 127 -35.54 -51.31 -0.32
N THR A 128 -36.39 -51.58 -1.31
CA THR A 128 -35.98 -51.77 -2.72
C THR A 128 -36.18 -50.54 -3.61
N SER A 129 -36.92 -49.53 -3.14
CA SER A 129 -37.33 -48.37 -3.97
C SER A 129 -36.89 -47.02 -3.41
N GLY A 130 -35.90 -46.99 -2.51
CA GLY A 130 -35.33 -45.75 -1.98
C GLY A 130 -36.17 -45.01 -0.93
N GLY A 131 -37.41 -45.43 -0.63
CA GLY A 131 -38.35 -44.72 0.26
C GLY A 131 -37.74 -44.16 1.56
N PRO A 132 -37.36 -45.00 2.53
CA PRO A 132 -36.67 -44.57 3.76
C PRO A 132 -35.17 -44.29 3.59
N ARG A 133 -34.54 -44.75 2.50
CA ARG A 133 -33.08 -44.58 2.27
C ARG A 133 -32.73 -43.16 1.83
N VAL A 134 -33.54 -42.55 0.97
CA VAL A 134 -33.34 -41.16 0.49
C VAL A 134 -33.28 -40.16 1.66
N PRO A 135 -34.29 -40.07 2.54
CA PRO A 135 -34.23 -39.13 3.67
C PRO A 135 -33.12 -39.46 4.68
N CYS A 136 -32.75 -40.74 4.83
CA CYS A 136 -31.60 -41.15 5.65
C CYS A 136 -30.27 -40.62 5.09
N ILE A 137 -30.06 -40.75 3.77
CA ILE A 137 -28.86 -40.24 3.11
C ILE A 137 -28.80 -38.71 3.20
N GLU A 138 -29.92 -38.03 2.99
CA GLU A 138 -30.00 -36.57 3.13
C GLU A 138 -29.62 -36.10 4.54
N GLN A 139 -30.17 -36.73 5.60
CA GLN A 139 -29.78 -36.41 6.97
C GLN A 139 -28.31 -36.71 7.26
N TYR A 140 -27.82 -37.87 6.84
CA TYR A 140 -26.43 -38.26 7.06
C TYR A 140 -25.46 -37.27 6.41
N VAL A 141 -25.72 -36.86 5.17
CA VAL A 141 -24.91 -35.85 4.45
C VAL A 141 -25.06 -34.47 5.10
N ALA A 142 -26.24 -34.09 5.59
CA ALA A 142 -26.43 -32.80 6.26
C ALA A 142 -25.64 -32.70 7.58
N GLU A 143 -25.51 -33.81 8.31
CA GLU A 143 -24.80 -33.88 9.59
C GLU A 143 -23.29 -34.11 9.44
N ASN A 144 -22.87 -34.90 8.44
CA ASN A 144 -21.48 -35.34 8.28
C ASN A 144 -20.77 -34.71 7.07
N GLY A 145 -21.49 -33.98 6.21
CA GLY A 145 -20.95 -33.32 5.04
C GLY A 145 -20.05 -32.14 5.39
N ALA A 146 -19.04 -31.92 4.56
CA ALA A 146 -18.23 -30.72 4.61
C ALA A 146 -19.00 -29.52 4.02
N LYS A 147 -18.80 -28.35 4.63
CA LYS A 147 -19.28 -27.06 4.13
C LYS A 147 -18.10 -26.25 3.61
N GLU A 148 -18.37 -25.40 2.63
CA GLU A 148 -17.40 -24.41 2.13
C GLU A 148 -17.04 -23.44 3.26
N GLN A 149 -15.74 -23.25 3.47
CA GLN A 149 -15.23 -22.23 4.40
C GLN A 149 -14.95 -20.92 3.64
N PRO A 150 -15.20 -19.76 4.26
CA PRO A 150 -14.83 -18.49 3.65
C PRO A 150 -13.30 -18.40 3.51
N ILE A 151 -12.85 -17.92 2.35
CA ILE A 151 -11.42 -17.74 2.09
C ILE A 151 -10.89 -16.57 2.94
N PRO A 152 -9.84 -16.76 3.76
CA PRO A 152 -9.25 -15.69 4.56
C PRO A 152 -8.71 -14.53 3.71
N ASP A 153 -9.07 -13.30 4.10
CA ASP A 153 -8.64 -12.06 3.44
C ASP A 153 -7.11 -11.95 3.28
N ALA A 154 -6.34 -12.38 4.29
CA ALA A 154 -4.87 -12.32 4.29
C ALA A 154 -4.20 -13.13 3.16
N LEU A 155 -4.94 -14.01 2.48
CA LEU A 155 -4.41 -14.79 1.35
C LEU A 155 -4.47 -14.02 0.03
N TYR A 156 -5.26 -12.96 -0.07
CA TYR A 156 -5.50 -12.29 -1.35
C TYR A 156 -5.63 -10.76 -1.26
N LYS A 157 -5.69 -10.18 -0.05
CA LYS A 157 -5.70 -8.74 0.19
C LYS A 157 -4.41 -8.31 0.88
N PHE A 158 -3.70 -7.34 0.31
CA PHE A 158 -2.45 -6.81 0.85
C PHE A 158 -2.47 -5.29 0.89
N ASP A 159 -2.28 -4.74 2.10
CA ASP A 159 -2.16 -3.31 2.37
C ASP A 159 -0.69 -2.94 2.63
N PHE A 160 -0.25 -1.81 2.06
CA PHE A 160 1.11 -1.30 2.22
C PHE A 160 1.06 0.19 2.53
N GLU A 161 1.39 0.56 3.76
CA GLU A 161 1.41 1.97 4.18
C GLU A 161 2.80 2.57 3.95
N PRO A 162 2.94 3.64 3.15
CA PRO A 162 4.21 4.28 2.91
C PRO A 162 4.68 5.13 4.09
N PRO A 163 6.00 5.35 4.24
CA PRO A 163 6.50 6.26 5.26
C PRO A 163 6.09 7.71 4.93
N ARG A 164 5.84 8.51 5.97
CA ARG A 164 5.56 9.96 5.81
C ARG A 164 6.74 10.73 5.23
N TRP A 165 7.95 10.24 5.45
CA TRP A 165 9.19 10.77 4.90
C TRP A 165 10.18 9.62 4.64
N SER A 166 10.92 9.72 3.56
CA SER A 166 11.91 8.75 3.07
C SER A 166 13.22 9.48 2.80
N PRO A 167 14.38 8.86 3.06
CA PRO A 167 15.69 9.46 2.81
C PRO A 167 16.10 9.36 1.34
N ASP A 168 15.18 9.64 0.41
CA ASP A 168 15.39 9.62 -1.04
C ASP A 168 15.50 11.04 -1.61
N LEU A 169 15.59 11.16 -2.94
CA LEU A 169 15.66 12.45 -3.61
C LEU A 169 14.45 13.35 -3.27
N ALA A 170 13.26 12.78 -3.15
CA ALA A 170 12.05 13.52 -2.81
C ALA A 170 12.15 14.09 -1.39
N GLY A 171 12.54 13.26 -0.43
CA GLY A 171 12.61 13.65 0.98
C GLY A 171 13.69 14.68 1.26
N TRP A 172 14.88 14.51 0.70
CA TRP A 172 15.94 15.51 0.85
C TRP A 172 15.60 16.82 0.13
N SER A 173 14.98 16.76 -1.04
CA SER A 173 14.53 17.97 -1.75
C SER A 173 13.47 18.72 -0.96
N LEU A 174 12.54 18.00 -0.32
CA LEU A 174 11.52 18.59 0.56
C LEU A 174 12.14 19.29 1.78
N VAL A 175 13.10 18.62 2.44
CA VAL A 175 13.83 19.19 3.58
C VAL A 175 14.58 20.47 3.17
N LEU A 176 15.31 20.42 2.05
CA LEU A 176 16.06 21.57 1.55
C LEU A 176 15.12 22.72 1.16
N ALA A 177 14.00 22.43 0.50
CA ALA A 177 12.97 23.43 0.21
C ALA A 177 12.48 24.10 1.50
N GLY A 178 12.16 23.32 2.54
CA GLY A 178 11.75 23.85 3.85
C GLY A 178 12.81 24.77 4.47
N ILE A 179 14.08 24.37 4.46
CA ILE A 179 15.19 25.18 4.98
C ILE A 179 15.31 26.50 4.20
N PHE A 180 15.32 26.46 2.86
CA PHE A 180 15.44 27.66 2.05
C PHE A 180 14.24 28.60 2.20
N PHE A 181 13.04 28.04 2.39
CA PHE A 181 11.85 28.84 2.69
C PHE A 181 11.98 29.58 4.01
N VAL A 182 12.41 28.90 5.08
CA VAL A 182 12.63 29.54 6.40
C VAL A 182 13.69 30.63 6.31
N LEU A 183 14.81 30.39 5.62
CA LEU A 183 15.87 31.38 5.41
C LEU A 183 15.38 32.59 4.60
N PHE A 184 14.57 32.36 3.57
CA PHE A 184 13.93 33.42 2.79
C PHE A 184 13.04 34.29 3.67
N VAL A 185 12.13 33.69 4.43
CA VAL A 185 11.20 34.41 5.33
C VAL A 185 11.98 35.23 6.36
N PHE A 186 12.96 34.63 7.03
CA PHE A 186 13.77 35.31 8.04
C PHE A 186 14.51 36.52 7.45
N ARG A 187 15.15 36.36 6.29
CA ARG A 187 15.89 37.45 5.62
C ARG A 187 14.97 38.52 5.07
N PHE A 188 13.81 38.14 4.56
CA PHE A 188 12.80 39.07 4.08
C PHE A 188 12.27 39.96 5.22
N ILE A 189 11.90 39.36 6.36
CA ILE A 189 11.40 40.09 7.53
C ILE A 189 12.47 41.02 8.08
N THR A 190 13.69 40.52 8.32
CA THR A 190 14.77 41.34 8.89
C THR A 190 15.13 42.52 8.01
N GLN A 191 15.17 42.35 6.68
CA GLN A 191 15.45 43.44 5.76
C GLN A 191 14.29 44.45 5.67
N ARG A 192 13.03 43.98 5.71
CA ARG A 192 11.85 44.86 5.73
C ARG A 192 11.78 45.68 7.02
N TRP A 193 12.05 45.05 8.15
CA TRP A 193 12.06 45.71 9.45
C TRP A 193 13.16 46.78 9.52
N ALA A 194 14.40 46.45 9.12
CA ALA A 194 15.48 47.42 9.08
C ALA A 194 15.18 48.63 8.17
N ARG A 195 14.58 48.41 6.99
CA ARG A 195 14.16 49.50 6.10
C ARG A 195 13.03 50.34 6.68
N PHE A 196 12.13 49.74 7.45
CA PHE A 196 11.02 50.45 8.08
C PHE A 196 11.52 51.37 9.20
N THR A 197 12.42 50.88 10.07
CA THR A 197 12.99 51.67 11.17
C THR A 197 13.81 52.85 10.64
N ILE A 198 14.68 52.65 9.65
CA ILE A 198 15.50 53.73 9.06
C ILE A 198 14.64 54.82 8.40
N ARG A 199 13.41 54.52 7.99
CA ARG A 199 12.50 55.49 7.37
C ARG A 199 11.74 56.34 8.40
N GLN A 200 11.77 55.99 9.68
CA GLN A 200 11.12 56.73 10.76
C GLN A 200 12.03 57.75 11.45
N ASP A 201 13.35 57.65 11.24
CA ASP A 201 14.38 58.61 11.67
C ASP A 201 14.70 59.60 10.54
#